data_AF-A0A920L942-F1
#
_entry.id   AF-A0A920L942-F1
#
_cell.length_a   1.000
_cell.length_b   1.000
_cell.length_c   1.000
_cell.angle_alpha   90.00
_cell.angle_beta   90.00
_cell.angle_gamma   90.00
#
_symmetry.space_group_name_H-M   'P 1'
#
loop_
_entity.id
_entity.type
_entity.pdbx_description
1 polymer ?
#
loop_
_entity_poly.entity_id
_entity_poly.type
_entity_poly.pdbx_seq_one_letter_code
_entity_poly.pdbx_strand_id
1 'polypeptide(L)'
;MTQTFKIIFINQGSVYEIYSREVYQSDMYGFVTVEDIVFGEKSGMVVDPSEEKLKSEFNGVTRFYIPMHNIIRIDEVKKKVSQKFLLDLKIM
;
A
#
# COMPACT_ATOMS: atom_id res chain seq x y z
N MET A 1 -8.72 1.40 -19.00
CA MET A 1 -8.19 2.22 -17.89
C MET A 1 -7.89 1.26 -16.77
N THR A 2 -6.63 1.07 -16.39
CA THR A 2 -6.29 0.18 -15.27
C THR A 2 -6.64 0.90 -13.97
N GLN A 3 -7.59 0.35 -13.21
CA GLN A 3 -7.92 0.85 -11.88
C GLN A 3 -6.65 0.79 -10.99
N THR A 4 -6.56 1.71 -10.05
CA THR A 4 -5.49 1.73 -9.05
C THR A 4 -6.15 1.96 -7.71
N PHE A 5 -5.82 1.14 -6.73
CA PHE A 5 -6.32 1.31 -5.37
C PHE A 5 -5.21 1.89 -4.52
N LYS A 6 -5.54 2.89 -3.71
CA LYS A 6 -4.71 3.37 -2.61
C LYS A 6 -5.17 2.66 -1.34
N ILE A 7 -4.28 1.93 -0.68
CA ILE A 7 -4.57 1.20 0.55
C ILE A 7 -3.74 1.79 1.68
N ILE A 8 -4.41 2.20 2.76
CA ILE A 8 -3.80 2.66 4.01
C ILE A 8 -4.12 1.66 5.11
N PHE A 9 -3.10 1.12 5.77
CA PHE A 9 -3.25 0.08 6.79
C PHE A 9 -2.15 0.13 7.85
N ILE A 10 -2.39 -0.51 8.99
CA ILE A 10 -1.42 -0.65 10.08
C ILE A 10 -0.67 -1.98 9.92
N ASN A 11 0.66 -1.94 9.98
CA ASN A 11 1.51 -3.11 10.03
C ASN A 11 2.70 -2.87 10.96
N GLN A 12 2.97 -3.79 11.88
CA GLN A 12 4.06 -3.71 12.86
C GLN A 12 4.15 -2.33 13.58
N GLY A 13 3.00 -1.78 13.97
CA GLY A 13 2.92 -0.49 14.68
C GLY A 13 3.21 0.75 13.84
N SER A 14 3.32 0.61 12.51
CA SER A 14 3.47 1.73 11.58
C SER A 14 2.30 1.79 10.59
N VAL A 15 2.00 2.98 10.08
CA VAL A 15 1.00 3.18 9.02
C VAL A 15 1.67 3.05 7.66
N TYR A 16 1.11 2.20 6.82
CA TYR A 16 1.58 1.92 5.47
C TYR A 16 0.61 2.57 4.48
N GLU A 17 1.15 3.24 3.47
CA GLU A 17 0.41 3.69 2.30
C GLU A 17 1.00 3.00 1.06
N ILE A 18 0.17 2.23 0.35
CA ILE A 18 0.56 1.55 -0.88
C ILE A 18 -0.45 1.79 -1.99
N TYR A 19 -0.03 1.47 -3.21
CA TYR A 19 -0.91 1.44 -4.37
C TYR A 19 -0.91 0.03 -4.96
N SER A 20 -2.05 -0.47 -5.39
CA SER A 20 -2.17 -1.80 -6.03
C SER A 20 -3.12 -1.77 -7.23
N ARG A 21 -3.10 -2.82 -8.06
CA ARG A 21 -4.08 -2.98 -9.15
C ARG A 21 -5.32 -3.74 -8.72
N GLU A 22 -5.16 -4.68 -7.80
CA GLU A 22 -6.24 -5.56 -7.36
C GLU A 22 -6.38 -5.50 -5.83
N VAL A 23 -7.63 -5.39 -5.38
CA VAL A 23 -8.04 -5.46 -3.98
C VAL A 23 -9.40 -6.13 -3.90
N TYR A 24 -9.51 -7.22 -3.16
CA TYR A 24 -10.76 -7.98 -3.06
C TYR A 24 -10.86 -8.76 -1.74
N GLN A 25 -12.07 -9.22 -1.41
CA GLN A 25 -12.29 -10.06 -0.23
C GLN A 25 -11.52 -11.37 -0.37
N SER A 26 -10.76 -11.75 0.65
CA SER A 26 -10.00 -12.99 0.63
C SER A 26 -10.90 -14.22 0.86
N ASP A 27 -10.46 -15.37 0.35
CA ASP A 27 -11.00 -16.69 0.74
C ASP A 27 -10.74 -16.97 2.23
N MET A 28 -9.75 -16.30 2.82
CA MET A 28 -9.51 -16.31 4.26
C MET A 28 -10.44 -15.31 4.96
N TYR A 29 -11.29 -15.83 5.84
CA TYR A 29 -12.22 -15.01 6.60
C TYR A 29 -11.49 -13.91 7.40
N GLY A 30 -11.97 -12.68 7.27
CA GLY A 30 -11.43 -11.52 7.98
C GLY A 30 -10.20 -10.89 7.34
N PHE A 31 -9.83 -11.27 6.11
CA PHE A 31 -8.72 -10.70 5.36
C PHE A 31 -9.16 -10.07 4.03
N VAL A 32 -8.44 -9.03 3.62
CA VAL A 32 -8.49 -8.46 2.28
C VAL A 32 -7.23 -8.89 1.53
N THR A 33 -7.41 -9.38 0.32
CA THR A 33 -6.31 -9.74 -0.58
C THR A 33 -5.92 -8.52 -1.40
N VAL A 34 -4.61 -8.28 -1.50
CA VAL A 34 -4.02 -7.22 -2.33
C VAL A 34 -2.96 -7.85 -3.24
N GLU A 35 -3.03 -7.52 -4.53
CA GLU A 35 -2.09 -7.99 -5.55
C GLU A 35 -1.59 -6.84 -6.43
N ASP A 36 -0.49 -7.10 -7.14
CA ASP A 36 0.08 -6.18 -8.12
C ASP A 36 0.37 -4.79 -7.51
N ILE A 37 1.23 -4.78 -6.50
CA ILE A 37 1.69 -3.54 -5.87
C ILE A 37 2.39 -2.66 -6.91
N VAL A 38 1.96 -1.39 -6.97
CA VAL A 38 2.45 -0.39 -7.90
C VAL A 38 3.46 0.52 -7.21
N PHE A 39 4.74 0.33 -7.53
CA PHE A 39 5.79 1.26 -7.15
C PHE A 39 5.92 2.40 -8.16
N GLY A 40 6.36 3.57 -7.70
CA GLY A 40 6.60 4.72 -8.58
C GLY A 40 7.78 4.48 -9.53
N GLU A 41 7.75 5.15 -10.68
CA GLU A 41 8.93 5.21 -11.55
C GLU A 41 10.07 5.98 -10.85
N LYS A 42 11.31 5.58 -11.12
CA LYS A 42 12.51 6.33 -10.72
C LYS A 42 12.58 7.65 -11.50
N SER A 43 11.66 8.59 -11.26
CA SER A 43 11.83 9.96 -11.74
C SER A 43 12.94 10.57 -10.89
N GLY A 44 14.16 10.57 -11.45
CA GLY A 44 15.37 10.96 -10.74
C GLY A 44 15.24 12.35 -10.12
N MET A 45 15.14 12.40 -8.80
CA MET A 45 15.95 13.30 -7.97
C MET A 45 15.76 13.12 -6.47
N VAL A 46 14.69 12.46 -5.99
CA VAL A 46 14.56 12.09 -4.57
C VAL A 46 13.77 10.78 -4.47
N VAL A 47 14.42 9.73 -3.99
CA VAL A 47 13.74 8.47 -3.65
C VAL A 47 13.31 8.55 -2.19
N ASP A 48 12.02 8.34 -1.91
CA ASP A 48 11.51 8.30 -0.53
C ASP A 48 12.07 7.04 0.17
N PRO A 49 12.79 7.16 1.31
CA PRO A 49 13.30 6.01 2.06
C PRO A 49 12.20 5.00 2.44
N SER A 50 10.98 5.47 2.66
CA SER A 50 9.82 4.65 2.99
C SER A 50 9.41 3.78 1.81
N GLU A 51 9.48 4.30 0.58
CA GLU A 51 9.17 3.54 -0.63
C GLU A 51 10.23 2.47 -0.91
N GLU A 52 11.51 2.73 -0.65
CA GLU A 52 12.56 1.70 -0.79
C GLU A 52 12.44 0.61 0.27
N LYS A 53 12.06 0.97 1.50
CA LYS A 53 11.76 -0.01 2.54
C LYS A 53 10.60 -0.90 2.11
N LEU A 54 9.50 -0.31 1.60
CA LEU A 54 8.37 -1.07 1.05
C LEU A 54 8.78 -1.98 -0.10
N LYS A 55 9.55 -1.48 -1.07
CA LYS A 55 10.06 -2.31 -2.17
C LYS A 55 10.87 -3.49 -1.68
N SER A 56 11.74 -3.27 -0.69
CA SER A 56 12.56 -4.33 -0.09
C SER A 56 11.70 -5.36 0.64
N GLU A 57 10.76 -4.90 1.46
CA GLU A 57 9.86 -5.76 2.26
C GLU A 57 8.93 -6.60 1.39
N PHE A 58 8.40 -6.02 0.31
CA PHE A 58 7.50 -6.70 -0.63
C PHE A 58 8.23 -7.29 -1.85
N ASN A 59 9.56 -7.36 -1.82
CA ASN A 59 10.32 -7.94 -2.93
C ASN A 59 9.98 -9.44 -3.07
N GLY A 60 9.51 -9.84 -4.26
CA GLY A 60 9.07 -11.21 -4.53
C GLY A 60 7.67 -11.56 -3.99
N VAL A 61 6.96 -10.61 -3.37
CA VAL A 61 5.59 -10.81 -2.91
C VAL A 61 4.63 -10.50 -4.06
N THR A 62 3.94 -11.53 -4.56
CA THR A 62 2.92 -11.37 -5.62
C THR A 62 1.54 -11.03 -5.06
N ARG A 63 1.25 -11.53 -3.86
CA ARG A 63 -0.03 -11.39 -3.16
C ARG A 63 0.23 -11.32 -1.67
N PHE A 64 -0.49 -10.44 -0.97
CA PHE A 64 -0.49 -10.43 0.49
C PHE A 64 -1.89 -10.14 1.05
N TYR A 65 -2.03 -10.37 2.36
CA TYR A 65 -3.31 -10.35 3.04
C TYR A 65 -3.26 -9.39 4.22
N ILE A 66 -4.22 -8.48 4.27
CA ILE A 66 -4.35 -7.51 5.36
C ILE A 66 -5.56 -7.91 6.20
N PRO A 67 -5.41 -8.14 7.52
CA PRO A 67 -6.56 -8.29 8.40
C PRO A 67 -7.47 -7.07 8.28
N MET A 68 -8.79 -7.28 8.16
CA MET A 68 -9.73 -6.17 7.94
C MET A 68 -9.66 -5.09 9.03
N HIS A 69 -9.38 -5.48 10.27
CA HIS A 69 -9.24 -4.54 11.40
C HIS A 69 -7.96 -3.69 11.35
N ASN A 70 -6.98 -4.06 10.53
CA ASN A 70 -5.77 -3.26 10.32
C ASN A 70 -5.92 -2.25 9.18
N ILE A 71 -6.99 -2.36 8.37
CA ILE A 71 -7.22 -1.45 7.25
C ILE A 71 -7.79 -0.14 7.79
N ILE A 72 -7.13 0.97 7.46
CA ILE A 72 -7.60 2.31 7.77
C ILE A 72 -8.54 2.79 6.64
N ARG A 73 -8.12 2.62 5.38
CA ARG A 73 -8.87 3.10 4.22
C ARG A 73 -8.44 2.44 2.91
N ILE A 74 -9.39 2.25 2.00
CA ILE A 74 -9.14 1.86 0.60
C ILE A 74 -9.88 2.86 -0.31
N ASP A 75 -9.16 3.47 -1.25
CA ASP A 75 -9.72 4.38 -2.25
C ASP A 75 -9.42 3.88 -3.66
N GLU A 76 -10.41 3.85 -4.55
CA GLU A 76 -10.20 3.69 -5.99
C GLU A 76 -9.80 5.04 -6.61
N VAL A 77 -8.62 5.11 -7.23
CA VAL A 77 -8.03 6.35 -7.76
C VAL A 77 -7.68 6.25 -9.25
N LYS A 78 -7.87 7.36 -9.97
CA LYS A 78 -7.60 7.42 -11.43
C LYS A 78 -6.10 7.41 -11.78
N LYS A 79 -5.23 7.85 -10.87
CA LYS A 79 -3.76 7.87 -11.04
C LYS A 79 -3.09 7.98 -9.67
N LYS A 80 -1.86 7.46 -9.49
CA LYS A 80 -1.05 7.69 -8.28
C LYS A 80 -0.92 9.21 -8.11
N VAL A 81 -1.62 9.78 -7.14
CA VAL A 81 -1.43 11.17 -6.77
C VAL A 81 -0.15 11.17 -5.95
N SER A 82 0.90 11.85 -6.40
CA SER A 82 2.11 12.09 -5.60
C SER A 82 1.80 13.08 -4.47
N GLN A 83 0.85 12.73 -3.60
CA GLN A 83 0.57 13.52 -2.42
C GLN A 83 1.41 12.97 -1.28
N LYS A 84 2.45 13.72 -0.96
CA LYS A 84 3.27 13.55 0.23
C LYS A 84 2.39 13.87 1.45
N PHE A 85 1.66 12.88 1.95
CA PHE A 85 1.11 12.92 3.30
C PHE A 85 2.01 12.06 4.19
N LEU A 86 3.04 12.70 4.75
CA LEU A 86 3.68 12.20 5.95
C LEU A 86 2.70 12.41 7.10
N LEU A 87 1.87 11.41 7.38
CA LEU A 87 1.41 11.19 8.74
C LEU A 87 2.34 10.12 9.33
N ASP A 88 3.51 10.59 9.79
CA ASP A 88 4.27 9.90 10.83
C ASP A 88 3.45 9.97 12.13
N LEU A 89 2.26 9.35 12.16
CA LEU A 89 1.63 8.99 13.42
C LEU A 89 2.36 7.74 13.88
N LYS A 90 3.48 7.94 14.58
CA LYS A 90 3.83 7.01 15.65
C LYS A 90 2.61 6.96 16.55
N ILE A 91 1.96 5.81 16.61
CA ILE A 91 0.95 5.54 17.64
C ILE A 91 1.73 5.64 18.97
N MET A 92 1.62 6.81 19.62
CA MET A 92 2.07 7.05 20.98
C MET A 92 0.98 6.61 21.94
#